data_AF-A0A3N5IWY1-F1
#
_entry.id   AF-A0A3N5IWY1-F1
#
_cell.length_a   1.000
_cell.length_b   1.000
_cell.length_c   1.000
_cell.angle_alpha   90.00
_cell.angle_beta   90.00
_cell.angle_gamma   90.00
#
_symmetry.space_group_name_H-M   'P 1'
#
loop_
_entity.id
_entity.type
_entity.pdbx_description
1 polymer ?
#
loop_
_entity_poly.entity_id
_entity_poly.type
_entity_poly.pdbx_seq_one_letter_code
_entity_poly.pdbx_strand_id
1 'polypeptide(L)'
;MNTINMLTDAPVMFAAVYVSPIVVTDSQEAFRELTRCAERYALEFTGVLPGEIPGVQEARQFFRAIGIDPTKRRLSSEALLLRSIKRKGIDPVNNLVDVGNWCSLEFLL
;
A
#
# COMPACT_ATOMS: atom_id res chain seq x y z
N MET A 1 -3.11 -23.56 -11.70
CA MET A 1 -2.77 -22.75 -10.51
C MET A 1 -2.52 -23.72 -9.36
N ASN A 2 -1.30 -23.76 -8.81
CA ASN A 2 -1.04 -24.53 -7.60
C ASN A 2 -1.42 -23.66 -6.40
N THR A 3 -2.44 -24.06 -5.66
CA THR A 3 -2.84 -23.40 -4.41
C THR A 3 -1.97 -23.93 -3.28
N ILE A 4 -1.22 -23.05 -2.61
CA ILE A 4 -0.52 -23.38 -1.37
C ILE A 4 -1.50 -23.11 -0.22
N ASN A 5 -1.95 -24.16 0.46
CA ASN A 5 -2.77 -24.02 1.66
C ASN A 5 -1.85 -23.77 2.86
N MET A 6 -1.99 -22.62 3.51
CA MET A 6 -1.32 -22.34 4.79
C MET A 6 -2.36 -22.41 5.92
N LEU A 7 -2.09 -23.25 6.93
CA LEU A 7 -2.82 -23.26 8.20
C LEU A 7 -2.19 -22.24 9.13
N THR A 8 -2.98 -21.36 9.72
CA THR A 8 -2.52 -20.35 10.68
C THR A 8 -3.53 -20.17 11.80
N ASP A 9 -3.03 -19.97 13.03
CA ASP A 9 -3.84 -19.55 14.18
C ASP A 9 -3.97 -18.01 14.25
N ALA A 10 -3.37 -17.28 13.30
CA ALA A 10 -3.51 -15.85 13.22
C ALA A 10 -4.97 -15.50 12.86
N PRO A 11 -5.53 -14.41 13.42
CA PRO A 11 -6.91 -14.01 13.18
C PRO A 11 -7.08 -13.33 11.80
N VAL A 12 -6.32 -13.77 10.79
CA VAL A 12 -6.27 -13.19 9.44
C VAL A 12 -6.18 -14.31 8.40
N MET A 13 -6.77 -14.08 7.23
CA MET A 13 -6.64 -14.98 6.09
C MET A 13 -5.51 -14.50 5.19
N PHE A 14 -4.62 -15.40 4.79
CA PHE A 14 -3.58 -15.11 3.82
C PHE A 14 -3.94 -15.70 2.46
N ALA A 15 -3.77 -14.89 1.42
CA ALA A 15 -3.79 -15.34 0.03
C ALA A 15 -2.45 -14.99 -0.61
N ALA A 16 -1.95 -15.89 -1.46
CA ALA A 16 -0.75 -15.66 -2.25
C ALA A 16 -1.07 -15.90 -3.72
N VAL A 17 -0.59 -15.00 -4.57
CA VAL A 17 -0.68 -15.14 -6.03
C VAL A 17 0.74 -15.30 -6.57
N TYR A 18 0.94 -16.33 -7.39
CA TYR A 18 2.19 -16.55 -8.11
C TYR A 18 2.02 -16.07 -9.55
N VAL A 19 2.92 -15.19 -10.00
CA VAL A 19 2.90 -14.62 -11.35
C VAL A 19 4.26 -14.86 -12.01
N SER A 20 4.26 -15.48 -13.19
CA SER A 20 5.45 -15.76 -14.00
C SER A 20 5.06 -16.00 -15.47
N PRO A 21 5.86 -15.55 -16.46
CA PRO A 21 7.04 -14.71 -16.30
C PRO A 21 6.67 -13.24 -16.03
N ILE A 22 7.55 -12.51 -15.34
CA ILE A 22 7.42 -11.05 -15.14
C ILE A 22 8.55 -10.37 -15.92
N VAL A 23 8.21 -9.33 -16.69
CA VAL A 23 9.20 -8.44 -17.33
C VAL A 23 9.28 -7.15 -16.52
N VAL A 24 10.43 -6.93 -15.88
CA VAL A 24 10.69 -5.72 -15.11
C VAL A 24 11.36 -4.69 -16.02
N THR A 25 10.78 -3.49 -16.09
CA THR A 25 11.25 -2.38 -16.92
C THR A 25 11.05 -1.05 -16.21
N ASP A 26 11.61 0.01 -16.77
CA ASP A 26 11.40 1.39 -16.29
C ASP A 26 10.11 2.02 -16.85
N SER A 27 9.11 1.19 -17.21
CA SER A 27 7.81 1.70 -17.69
C SER A 27 7.14 2.56 -16.61
N GLN A 28 6.76 3.77 -17.00
CA GLN A 28 6.15 4.77 -16.13
C GLN A 28 4.62 4.65 -16.03
N GLU A 29 4.00 3.61 -16.58
CA GLU A 29 2.55 3.42 -16.57
C GLU A 29 1.99 3.33 -15.14
N ALA A 30 2.51 2.42 -14.34
CA ALA A 30 2.08 2.24 -12.95
C ALA A 30 2.40 3.47 -12.10
N PHE A 31 3.56 4.10 -12.33
CA PHE A 31 3.94 5.33 -11.64
C PHE A 31 2.95 6.48 -11.92
N ARG A 32 2.44 6.61 -13.16
CA ARG A 32 1.41 7.61 -13.48
C ARG A 32 0.10 7.38 -12.74
N GLU A 33 -0.32 6.12 -12.56
CA GLU A 33 -1.53 5.84 -11.77
C GLU A 33 -1.30 6.07 -10.27
N LEU A 34 -0.11 5.72 -9.77
CA LEU A 34 0.31 6.05 -8.41
C LEU A 34 0.27 7.57 -8.14
N THR A 35 0.80 8.39 -9.06
CA THR A 35 0.78 9.85 -8.88
C THR A 35 -0.62 10.44 -8.98
N ARG A 36 -1.48 9.93 -9.87
CA ARG A 36 -2.90 10.32 -9.92
C ARG A 36 -3.63 10.00 -8.61
N CYS A 37 -3.38 8.81 -8.07
CA CYS A 37 -3.93 8.40 -6.77
C CYS A 37 -3.42 9.33 -5.66
N ALA A 38 -2.12 9.63 -5.64
CA ALA A 38 -1.52 10.56 -4.69
C ALA A 38 -2.12 11.97 -4.79
N GLU A 39 -2.36 12.48 -6.00
CA GLU A 39 -3.00 13.79 -6.21
C GLU A 39 -4.44 13.79 -5.69
N ARG A 40 -5.22 12.74 -5.99
CA ARG A 40 -6.59 12.60 -5.50
C ARG A 40 -6.63 12.58 -3.97
N TYR A 41 -5.80 11.77 -3.33
CA TYR A 41 -5.74 11.69 -1.87
C TYR A 41 -5.16 12.93 -1.21
N ALA A 42 -4.24 13.63 -1.87
CA ALA A 42 -3.77 14.91 -1.39
C ALA A 42 -4.92 15.94 -1.34
N LEU A 43 -5.84 15.92 -2.30
CA LEU A 43 -7.03 16.78 -2.28
C LEU A 43 -8.05 16.31 -1.23
N GLU A 44 -8.35 15.01 -1.21
CA GLU A 44 -9.39 14.41 -0.37
C GLU A 44 -9.08 14.49 1.13
N PHE A 45 -7.82 14.24 1.52
CA PHE A 45 -7.41 14.13 2.92
C PHE A 45 -6.61 15.33 3.42
N THR A 46 -6.62 16.47 2.70
CA THR A 46 -6.00 17.70 3.20
C THR A 46 -6.66 18.11 4.52
N GLY A 47 -5.86 18.27 5.58
CA GLY A 47 -6.33 18.69 6.91
C GLY A 47 -6.95 17.57 7.75
N VAL A 48 -7.11 16.36 7.21
CA VAL A 48 -7.61 15.19 7.93
C VAL A 48 -6.44 14.52 8.66
N LEU A 49 -6.65 14.13 9.92
CA LEU A 49 -5.61 13.38 10.63
C LEU A 49 -5.52 11.96 10.06
N PRO A 50 -4.32 11.43 9.75
CA PRO A 50 -4.18 10.08 9.19
C PRO A 50 -4.86 8.99 10.02
N GLY A 51 -4.88 9.13 11.34
CA GLY A 51 -5.53 8.18 12.24
C GLY A 51 -7.07 8.18 12.16
N GLU A 52 -7.68 9.18 11.52
CA GLU A 52 -9.13 9.28 11.34
C GLU A 52 -9.58 8.64 10.02
N ILE A 53 -8.65 8.36 9.10
CA ILE A 53 -8.95 7.78 7.79
C ILE A 53 -9.21 6.27 7.97
N PRO A 54 -10.42 5.75 7.62
CA PRO A 54 -10.78 4.36 7.87
C PRO A 54 -9.76 3.34 7.37
N GLY A 55 -9.29 3.47 6.12
CA GLY A 55 -8.29 2.55 5.55
C GLY A 55 -6.98 2.48 6.35
N VAL A 56 -6.50 3.63 6.88
CA VAL A 56 -5.31 3.65 7.75
C VAL A 56 -5.57 2.91 9.06
N GLN A 57 -6.77 3.05 9.64
CA GLN A 57 -7.12 2.35 10.87
C GLN A 57 -7.19 0.84 10.65
N GLU A 58 -7.80 0.40 9.55
CA GLU A 58 -7.92 -1.00 9.14
C GLU A 58 -6.54 -1.64 8.96
N ALA A 59 -5.65 -0.99 8.21
CA ALA A 59 -4.31 -1.50 7.98
C ALA A 59 -3.47 -1.57 9.28
N ARG A 60 -3.62 -0.59 10.17
CA ARG A 60 -3.02 -0.62 11.52
C ARG A 60 -3.60 -1.74 12.38
N GLN A 61 -4.89 -2.06 12.26
CA GLN A 61 -5.50 -3.20 12.95
C GLN A 61 -4.93 -4.51 12.42
N PHE A 62 -4.78 -4.65 11.10
CA PHE A 62 -4.13 -5.80 10.47
C PHE A 62 -2.70 -5.99 11.00
N PHE A 63 -1.87 -4.94 11.02
CA PHE A 63 -0.51 -5.02 11.58
C PHE A 63 -0.51 -5.52 13.03
N ARG A 64 -1.40 -4.99 13.88
CA ARG A 64 -1.53 -5.45 15.27
C ARG A 64 -1.97 -6.91 15.36
N ALA A 65 -2.90 -7.34 14.51
CA ALA A 65 -3.41 -8.72 14.47
C ALA A 65 -2.31 -9.75 14.15
N ILE A 66 -1.29 -9.34 13.40
CA ILE A 66 -0.11 -10.19 13.09
C ILE A 66 1.11 -9.88 13.98
N GLY A 67 0.92 -9.14 15.09
CA GLY A 67 1.96 -8.88 16.09
C GLY A 67 2.94 -7.76 15.74
N ILE A 68 2.64 -6.92 14.75
CA ILE A 68 3.45 -5.75 14.37
C ILE A 68 2.86 -4.49 15.02
N ASP A 69 3.68 -3.76 15.77
CA ASP A 69 3.31 -2.44 16.31
C ASP A 69 3.40 -1.36 15.22
N PRO A 70 2.26 -0.81 14.74
CA PRO A 70 2.27 0.17 13.65
C PRO A 70 2.88 1.52 14.06
N THR A 71 3.04 1.79 15.36
CA THR A 71 3.71 3.01 15.84
C THR A 71 5.23 2.91 15.72
N LYS A 72 5.78 1.68 15.71
CA LYS A 72 7.21 1.39 15.53
C LYS A 72 7.57 1.07 14.08
N ARG A 73 6.65 0.43 13.35
CA ARG A 73 6.81 0.08 11.94
C ARG A 73 5.64 0.63 11.12
N ARG A 74 5.88 1.75 10.46
CA ARG A 74 4.89 2.37 9.57
C ARG A 74 4.68 1.53 8.31
N LEU A 75 3.42 1.41 7.89
CA LEU A 75 3.00 0.74 6.66
C LEU A 75 3.39 1.56 5.42
N SER A 76 3.56 0.89 4.28
CA SER A 76 3.85 1.56 3.00
C SER A 76 2.69 2.46 2.57
N SER A 77 1.46 1.97 2.63
CA SER A 77 0.22 2.74 2.35
C SER A 77 0.16 4.04 3.15
N GLU A 78 0.34 3.96 4.46
CA GLU A 78 0.33 5.14 5.33
C GLU A 78 1.50 6.10 5.01
N ALA A 79 2.69 5.57 4.71
CA ALA A 79 3.83 6.39 4.31
C ALA A 79 3.57 7.14 2.99
N LEU A 80 2.99 6.47 1.99
CA LEU A 80 2.65 7.04 0.69
C LEU A 80 1.53 8.08 0.81
N LEU A 81 0.49 7.79 1.59
CA LEU A 81 -0.59 8.73 1.90
C LEU A 81 -0.05 10.00 2.57
N LEU A 82 0.83 9.85 3.58
CA LEU A 82 1.46 10.99 4.25
C LEU A 82 2.31 11.84 3.30
N ARG A 83 3.03 11.21 2.35
CA ARG A 83 3.77 11.95 1.31
C ARG A 83 2.83 12.71 0.39
N SER A 84 1.71 12.09 0.04
CA SER A 84 0.67 12.67 -0.81
C SER A 84 0.06 13.92 -0.16
N ILE A 85 -0.45 13.80 1.07
CA ILE A 85 -1.03 14.92 1.84
C ILE A 85 -0.01 16.05 2.04
N LYS A 86 1.27 15.70 2.30
CA LYS A 86 2.34 16.69 2.51
C LYS A 86 2.97 17.22 1.22
N ARG A 87 2.44 16.86 0.04
CA ARG A 87 2.95 17.26 -1.28
C ARG A 87 4.47 17.01 -1.43
N LYS A 88 4.97 15.90 -0.88
CA LYS A 88 6.41 15.53 -0.92
C LYS A 88 6.84 14.78 -2.18
N GLY A 89 5.94 14.60 -3.15
CA GLY A 89 6.18 13.78 -4.35
C GLY A 89 6.39 12.29 -4.03
N ILE A 90 6.46 11.47 -5.07
CA ILE A 90 6.86 10.06 -5.01
C ILE A 90 7.80 9.85 -6.20
N ASP A 91 8.90 9.15 -6.00
CA ASP A 91 9.88 8.88 -7.06
C ASP A 91 9.57 7.51 -7.71
N PRO A 92 9.68 7.39 -9.04
CA PRO A 92 9.51 6.10 -9.73
C PRO A 92 10.65 5.15 -9.39
N VAL A 93 10.38 3.84 -9.41
CA VAL A 93 11.42 2.82 -9.16
C VAL A 93 11.55 1.86 -10.34
N ASN A 94 10.49 1.14 -10.66
CA ASN A 94 10.30 0.29 -11.83
C ASN A 94 8.83 -0.17 -11.86
N ASN A 95 8.38 -0.68 -12.99
CA ASN A 95 6.98 -1.08 -13.19
C ASN A 95 6.46 -2.04 -12.10
N LEU A 96 7.27 -2.98 -11.61
CA LEU A 96 6.86 -3.95 -10.59
C LEU A 96 6.65 -3.28 -9.22
N VAL A 97 7.61 -2.47 -8.78
CA VAL A 97 7.55 -1.76 -7.49
C VAL A 97 6.45 -0.70 -7.52
N ASP A 98 6.30 0.00 -8.64
CA ASP A 98 5.33 1.08 -8.77
C ASP A 98 3.88 0.55 -8.80
N VAL A 99 3.64 -0.64 -9.35
CA VAL A 99 2.34 -1.34 -9.19
C VAL A 99 2.07 -1.63 -7.71
N GLY A 100 3.06 -2.17 -6.98
CA GLY A 100 2.90 -2.46 -5.55
C GLY A 100 2.62 -1.22 -4.72
N ASN A 101 3.32 -0.12 -4.99
CA ASN A 101 3.10 1.17 -4.35
C ASN A 101 1.74 1.76 -4.72
N TRP A 102 1.32 1.66 -5.99
CA TRP A 102 0.00 2.10 -6.43
C TRP A 102 -1.10 1.35 -5.68
N CYS A 103 -1.07 0.01 -5.67
CA CYS A 103 -2.05 -0.79 -4.93
C CYS A 103 -2.05 -0.46 -3.43
N SER A 104 -0.86 -0.31 -2.83
CA SER A 104 -0.76 0.07 -1.41
C SER A 104 -1.47 1.39 -1.12
N LEU A 105 -1.29 2.40 -2.00
CA LEU A 105 -1.93 3.69 -1.82
C LEU A 105 -3.43 3.61 -2.13
N GLU A 106 -3.83 3.09 -3.30
CA GLU A 106 -5.22 3.02 -3.77
C GLU A 106 -6.17 2.32 -2.80
N PHE A 107 -5.68 1.27 -2.13
CA PHE A 107 -6.50 0.46 -1.22
C PHE A 107 -6.20 0.72 0.26
N LEU A 108 -5.22 1.58 0.57
CA LEU A 108 -4.76 1.86 1.94
C LEU A 108 -4.43 0.59 2.75
N LEU A 109 -3.72 -0.38 2.16
CA LEU A 109 -3.39 -1.69 2.75
C LEU A 109 -1.99 -1.80 3.38
#